data_AF-D9PLA0-F1
#
_entry.id   AF-D9PLA0-F1
#
_cell.length_a   1.000
_cell.length_b   1.000
_cell.length_c   1.000
_cell.angle_alpha   90.00
_cell.angle_beta   90.00
_cell.angle_gamma   90.00
#
_symmetry.space_group_name_H-M   'P 1'
#
loop_
_entity.id
_entity.type
_entity.pdbx_description
1 polymer ?
#
loop_
_entity_poly.entity_id
_entity_poly.type
_entity_poly.pdbx_seq_one_letter_code
_entity_poly.pdbx_strand_id
1 'polypeptide(L)' 'MFILKKLPYEYRDLIPLFSEKQLETHYLKHHKTYCDNFNKSILDFDVEGKSVLEIINDASKYNQTLINHGGGF' A
#
# COMPACT_ATOMS: atom_id res chain seq x y z
N MET A 1 5.15 6.23 -9.57
CA MET A 1 5.24 6.34 -8.10
C MET A 1 3.83 6.27 -7.52
N PHE A 2 3.66 5.56 -6.40
CA PHE A 2 2.36 5.23 -5.82
C PHE A 2 1.99 6.20 -4.69
N ILE A 3 0.69 6.43 -4.49
CA ILE A 3 0.18 7.38 -3.50
C ILE A 3 -0.83 6.71 -2.57
N LEU A 4 -0.75 7.04 -1.29
CA LEU A 4 -1.75 6.66 -0.30
C LEU A 4 -3.04 7.46 -0.57
N LYS A 5 -4.06 6.79 -1.12
CA LYS A 5 -5.33 7.43 -1.46
C LYS A 5 -6.07 7.83 -0.19
N LYS A 6 -6.58 9.08 -0.14
CA LYS A 6 -7.43 9.55 0.94
C LYS A 6 -8.66 8.64 1.08
N LEU A 7 -8.99 8.29 2.32
CA LEU A 7 -10.24 7.58 2.62
C LEU A 7 -11.44 8.41 2.16
N PRO A 8 -12.48 7.78 1.59
CA PRO A 8 -13.70 8.46 1.15
C PRO A 8 -14.68 8.73 2.31
N TYR A 9 -14.24 8.53 3.56
CA TYR A 9 -15.00 8.67 4.79
C TYR A 9 -14.06 9.08 5.94
N GLU A 10 -14.63 9.60 7.01
CA GLU A 10 -13.91 9.89 8.25
C GLU A 10 -13.79 8.63 9.11
N TYR A 11 -12.78 8.55 9.98
CA TYR A 11 -12.54 7.35 10.79
C TYR A 11 -13.74 6.91 11.64
N ARG A 12 -14.57 7.86 12.06
CA ARG A 12 -15.74 7.60 12.91
C ARG A 12 -16.93 7.03 12.17
N ASP A 13 -16.96 7.13 10.83
CA ASP A 13 -18.14 6.79 10.01
C ASP A 13 -18.43 5.28 10.02
N LEU A 14 -17.48 4.45 10.49
CA LEU A 14 -17.61 3.00 10.59
C LEU A 14 -17.85 2.47 12.01
N ILE A 15 -18.10 3.34 12.98
CA ILE A 15 -18.53 2.92 14.33
C ILE A 15 -19.96 2.34 14.25
N PRO A 16 -20.27 1.22 14.95
CA PRO A 16 -19.44 0.49 15.93
C PRO A 16 -18.65 -0.69 15.35
N LEU A 17 -18.64 -0.87 14.03
CA LEU A 17 -17.95 -2.00 13.38
C LEU A 17 -16.44 -1.92 13.54
N PHE A 18 -15.88 -0.71 13.48
CA PHE A 18 -14.47 -0.44 13.71
C PHE A 18 -14.29 0.77 14.61
N SER A 19 -13.25 0.75 15.44
CA SER A 19 -12.86 1.94 16.22
C SER A 19 -12.07 2.93 15.37
N GLU A 20 -12.19 4.23 15.68
CA GLU A 20 -11.39 5.28 15.01
C GLU A 20 -9.89 5.00 15.09
N LYS A 21 -9.40 4.62 16.28
CA LYS A 21 -7.98 4.31 16.54
C LYS A 21 -7.46 3.19 15.64
N GLN A 22 -8.28 2.17 15.39
CA GLN A 22 -7.93 1.05 14.51
C GLN A 22 -7.78 1.53 13.07
N LEU A 23 -8.75 2.29 12.55
CA LEU A 23 -8.72 2.79 11.18
C LEU A 23 -7.59 3.80 10.96
N GLU A 24 -7.37 4.71 11.91
CA GLU A 24 -6.26 5.66 11.90
C GLU A 24 -4.92 4.93 11.86
N THR A 25 -4.72 3.94 12.73
CA THR A 25 -3.47 3.16 12.78
C THR A 25 -3.28 2.33 11.52
N HIS A 26 -4.34 1.69 11.02
CA HIS A 26 -4.28 0.90 9.79
C HIS A 26 -3.90 1.76 8.59
N TYR A 27 -4.56 2.91 8.41
CA TYR A 27 -4.31 3.79 7.28
C TYR A 27 -2.97 4.54 7.39
N LEU A 28 -2.75 5.28 8.48
CA LEU A 28 -1.59 6.19 8.58
C LEU A 28 -0.27 5.50 8.94
N LYS A 29 -0.31 4.32 9.54
CA LYS A 29 0.91 3.56 9.86
C LYS A 29 1.12 2.40 8.92
N HIS A 30 0.19 1.43 8.88
CA HIS A 30 0.41 0.20 8.13
C HIS A 30 0.36 0.42 6.61
N HIS A 31 -0.75 0.93 6.07
CA HIS A 31 -0.89 1.17 4.63
C HIS A 31 0.13 2.20 4.11
N LYS A 32 0.36 3.28 4.87
CA LYS A 32 1.42 4.25 4.56
C LYS A 32 2.80 3.61 4.50
N THR A 33 3.15 2.73 5.43
CA THR A 33 4.46 2.05 5.45
C THR A 33 4.62 1.14 4.24
N TYR A 34 3.57 0.43 3.82
CA TYR A 34 3.57 -0.33 2.57
C TYR A 34 3.80 0.58 1.36
N CYS A 35 3.05 1.69 1.25
CA CYS A 35 3.22 2.65 0.16
C CYS A 35 4.64 3.24 0.10
N ASP A 36 5.18 3.69 1.24
CA ASP A 36 6.51 4.31 1.32
C ASP A 36 7.61 3.33 0.93
N ASN A 37 7.57 2.09 1.45
CA ASN A 37 8.60 1.09 1.16
C ASN A 37 8.41 0.44 -0.22
N PHE A 38 7.19 0.38 -0.74
CA PHE A 38 6.96 -0.02 -2.12
C PHE A 38 7.59 1.00 -3.07
N ASN A 39 7.37 2.30 -2.85
CA ASN A 39 8.00 3.37 -3.62
C ASN A 39 9.53 3.35 -3.56
N LYS A 40 10.13 2.94 -2.43
CA LYS A 40 11.59 2.74 -2.35
C LYS A 40 12.03 1.53 -3.17
N SER A 41 11.30 0.42 -3.08
CA SER A 41 11.69 -0.86 -3.71
C SER A 41 11.58 -0.81 -5.23
N ILE A 42 10.58 -0.10 -5.79
CA ILE A 42 10.40 -0.01 -7.24
C ILE A 42 11.54 0.74 -7.94
N LEU A 43 12.37 1.50 -7.22
CA LEU A 43 13.52 2.21 -7.81
C LEU A 43 14.61 1.24 -8.29
N ASP A 44 14.63 0.02 -7.75
CA ASP A 44 15.59 -1.02 -8.11
C ASP A 44 15.16 -1.83 -9.35
N PHE A 45 13.98 -1.55 -9.93
CA PHE A 45 13.39 -2.33 -11.01
C PHE A 45 12.80 -1.46 -12.13
N ASP A 46 12.81 -1.99 -13.35
CA ASP A 46 12.16 -1.37 -14.51
C ASP A 46 10.64 -1.65 -14.51
N VAL A 47 9.92 -0.91 -13.67
CA VAL A 47 8.46 -1.01 -13.49
C VAL A 47 7.75 0.32 -13.67
N GLU A 48 8.42 1.29 -14.28
CA GLU A 48 7.82 2.59 -14.58
C GLU A 48 6.60 2.43 -15.49
N GLY A 49 5.55 3.19 -15.20
CA GLY A 49 4.27 3.09 -15.91
C GLY A 49 3.40 1.88 -15.56
N LYS A 50 3.93 0.87 -14.85
CA LYS A 50 3.13 -0.28 -14.40
C LYS A 50 2.27 0.09 -13.18
N SER A 51 1.06 -0.47 -13.16
CA SER A 51 0.21 -0.50 -11.98
C SER A 51 0.73 -1.51 -10.94
N VAL A 52 0.30 -1.36 -9.68
CA VAL A 52 0.63 -2.33 -8.62
C VAL A 52 0.15 -3.73 -8.99
N LEU A 53 -1.04 -3.85 -9.60
CA LEU A 53 -1.60 -5.15 -9.98
C LEU A 53 -0.75 -5.86 -11.06
N GLU A 54 -0.26 -5.12 -12.05
CA GLU A 54 0.65 -5.67 -13.07
C GLU A 54 1.96 -6.16 -12.45
N ILE A 55 2.52 -5.40 -11.51
CA ILE A 55 3.75 -5.77 -10.78
C ILE A 55 3.53 -7.05 -9.95
N ILE A 56 2.40 -7.15 -9.24
CA ILE A 56 2.08 -8.30 -8.40
C ILE A 56 1.73 -9.55 -9.22
N ASN A 57 1.09 -9.40 -10.38
CA ASN A 57 0.85 -10.52 -11.29
C ASN A 57 2.15 -11.13 -11.83
N ASP A 58 3.21 -10.31 -11.94
CA ASP A 58 4.55 -10.71 -12.34
C ASP A 58 5.45 -11.05 -11.14
N ALA A 59 4.89 -11.40 -9.97
CA ALA A 59 5.63 -11.49 -8.70
C ALA A 59 6.91 -12.34 -8.74
N SER A 60 6.95 -13.39 -9.56
CA SER A 60 8.12 -14.26 -9.71
C SER A 60 9.36 -13.56 -10.27
N LYS A 61 9.20 -12.36 -10.87
CA LYS A 61 10.29 -11.56 -11.45
C LYS A 61 10.94 -10.62 -10.43
N TYR A 62 10.33 -10.42 -9.26
CA TYR A 62 10.73 -9.39 -8.30
C TYR A 62 11.12 -9.98 -6.95
N ASN A 63 11.85 -9.20 -6.16
CA ASN A 63 12.24 -9.64 -4.82
C ASN A 63 11.04 -9.64 -3.85
N GLN A 64 11.17 -10.39 -2.76
CA GLN A 64 10.12 -10.51 -1.75
C GLN A 64 9.75 -9.17 -1.12
N THR A 65 10.69 -8.24 -0.96
CA THR A 65 10.46 -6.92 -0.37
C THR A 65 9.46 -6.12 -1.20
N LEU A 66 9.66 -6.06 -2.52
CA LEU A 66 8.77 -5.38 -3.45
C LEU A 66 7.39 -6.03 -3.46
N ILE A 67 7.30 -7.36 -3.44
CA ILE A 67 6.03 -8.09 -3.43
C ILE A 67 5.27 -7.91 -2.10
N ASN A 68 5.97 -7.94 -0.97
CA ASN A 68 5.36 -7.73 0.34
C ASN A 68 4.80 -6.31 0.48
N HIS A 69 5.54 -5.30 0.03
CA HIS A 69 5.09 -3.92 0.12
C HIS A 69 4.08 -3.54 -0.95
N GLY A 70 4.21 -4.09 -2.17
CA GLY A 70 3.24 -3.91 -3.24
C GLY A 70 1.92 -4.62 -2.96
N GLY A 71 1.93 -5.83 -2.39
CA GLY A 71 0.71 -6.54 -2.01
C GLY A 71 0.00 -5.95 -0.80
N GLY A 72 0.72 -5.23 0.06
CA GLY A 72 0.16 -4.47 1.17
C GLY A 72 -0.32 -3.06 0.80
N PHE A 73 -0.05 -2.59 -0.42
CA PHE A 73 -0.44 -1.28 -0.94
C PHE A 73 -1.70 -1.37 -1.81
#